data_AF-A0A7X1GNR5-F1
#
_entry.id   AF-A0A7X1GNR5-F1
#
_cell.length_a   1.000
_cell.length_b   1.000
_cell.length_c   1.000
_cell.angle_alpha   90.00
_cell.angle_beta   90.00
_cell.angle_gamma   90.00
#
_symmetry.space_group_name_H-M   'P 1'
#
loop_
_entity.id
_entity.type
_entity.pdbx_description
1 polymer ?
#
loop_
_entity_poly.entity_id
_entity_poly.type
_entity_poly.pdbx_seq_one_letter_code
_entity_poly.pdbx_strand_id
1 'polypeptide(L)'
;MGKSYDAYLGHVFENVCKQFLQDCNLRQALPFSFEKIGRRWGKINRRPRGENAYEIDLVALNDEMKHVLFVECKWQDLKLKDAKNILVQLKE
;
A
#
# COMPACT_ATOMS: atom_id res chain seq x y z
N MET A 1 -22.56 -14.61 0.67
CA MET A 1 -22.47 -13.70 -0.50
C MET A 1 -21.58 -12.47 -0.24
N GLY A 2 -21.43 -11.98 1.01
CA GLY A 2 -20.62 -10.76 1.31
C GLY A 2 -19.10 -10.85 1.12
N LYS A 3 -18.44 -11.99 1.45
CA LYS A 3 -16.97 -12.09 1.38
C LYS A 3 -16.36 -11.86 -0.01
N SER A 4 -17.08 -12.16 -1.08
CA SER A 4 -16.59 -11.97 -2.45
C SER A 4 -16.66 -10.52 -2.90
N TYR A 5 -17.62 -9.75 -2.38
CA TYR A 5 -17.82 -8.36 -2.78
C TYR A 5 -16.82 -7.44 -2.09
N ASP A 6 -16.61 -7.62 -0.78
CA ASP A 6 -15.62 -6.83 -0.04
C ASP A 6 -14.19 -7.11 -0.55
N ALA A 7 -13.88 -8.36 -0.89
CA ALA A 7 -12.60 -8.73 -1.50
C ALA A 7 -12.43 -8.10 -2.89
N TYR A 8 -13.48 -8.10 -3.72
CA TYR A 8 -13.46 -7.42 -5.01
C TYR A 8 -13.24 -5.91 -4.85
N LEU A 9 -13.98 -5.27 -3.93
CA LEU A 9 -13.81 -3.85 -3.64
C LEU A 9 -12.42 -3.53 -3.09
N GLY A 10 -11.84 -4.40 -2.27
CA GLY A 10 -10.46 -4.28 -1.81
C GLY A 10 -9.48 -4.18 -2.99
N HIS A 11 -9.58 -5.08 -3.97
CA HIS A 11 -8.73 -5.03 -5.16
C HIS A 11 -9.00 -3.83 -6.06
N VAL A 12 -10.25 -3.39 -6.18
CA VAL A 12 -10.58 -2.15 -6.90
C VAL A 12 -9.95 -0.95 -6.19
N PHE A 13 -10.07 -0.88 -4.87
CA PHE A 13 -9.50 0.19 -4.07
C PHE A 13 -7.97 0.23 -4.11
N GLU A 14 -7.30 -0.93 -4.06
CA GLU A 14 -5.85 -1.06 -4.28
C GLU A 14 -5.41 -0.42 -5.60
N ASN A 15 -6.16 -0.66 -6.69
CA ASN A 15 -5.89 -0.05 -7.99
C ASN A 15 -6.10 1.48 -7.96
N VAL A 16 -7.14 1.97 -7.27
CA VAL A 16 -7.38 3.41 -7.08
C VAL A 16 -6.22 4.05 -6.31
N CYS A 17 -5.76 3.42 -5.23
CA CYS A 17 -4.59 3.88 -4.47
C CYS A 17 -3.33 3.94 -5.33
N LYS A 18 -3.09 2.92 -6.18
CA LYS A 18 -1.97 2.90 -7.12
C LYS A 18 -2.03 4.08 -8.10
N GLN A 19 -3.18 4.31 -8.73
CA GLN A 19 -3.37 5.41 -9.67
C GLN A 19 -3.18 6.77 -8.99
N PHE A 20 -3.73 6.95 -7.79
CA PHE A 20 -3.54 8.15 -6.98
C PHE A 20 -2.05 8.43 -6.70
N LEU A 21 -1.28 7.40 -6.32
CA LEU A 21 0.16 7.54 -6.09
C LEU A 21 0.93 7.86 -7.37
N GLN A 22 0.57 7.26 -8.51
CA GLN A 22 1.16 7.57 -9.82
C GLN A 22 0.91 9.04 -10.21
N ASP A 23 -0.31 9.52 -10.01
CA ASP A 23 -0.67 10.92 -10.24
C ASP A 23 0.12 11.88 -9.34
N CYS A 24 0.23 11.59 -8.05
CA CYS A 24 1.03 12.37 -7.12
C CYS A 24 2.52 12.37 -7.51
N ASN A 25 3.03 11.23 -7.97
CA ASN A 25 4.40 11.08 -8.46
C ASN A 25 4.66 11.95 -9.70
N LEU A 26 3.75 11.91 -10.68
CA LEU A 26 3.82 12.73 -11.89
C LEU A 26 3.78 14.24 -11.58
N ARG A 27 2.98 14.64 -10.58
CA ARG A 27 2.86 16.02 -10.13
C ARG A 27 3.95 16.45 -9.14
N GLN A 28 4.91 15.57 -8.83
CA GLN A 28 5.96 15.83 -7.83
C GLN A 28 5.39 16.23 -6.45
N ALA A 29 4.22 15.68 -6.09
CA ALA A 29 3.53 15.95 -4.83
C ALA A 29 3.93 14.98 -3.70
N LEU A 30 4.81 14.02 -3.98
CA LEU A 30 5.36 13.07 -3.01
C LEU A 30 6.74 13.55 -2.53
N PRO A 31 7.19 13.17 -1.32
CA PRO A 31 8.50 13.54 -0.79
C PRO A 31 9.67 12.90 -1.57
N PHE A 32 9.39 11.96 -2.48
CA PHE A 32 10.34 11.40 -3.43
C PHE A 32 9.60 10.92 -4.69
N SER A 33 10.32 10.80 -5.81
CA SER A 33 9.79 10.20 -7.03
C SER A 33 10.08 8.70 -7.08
N PHE A 34 9.24 7.90 -7.73
CA PHE A 34 9.48 6.47 -7.99
C PHE A 34 9.34 6.14 -9.48
N GLU A 35 10.00 5.05 -9.90
CA GLU A 35 9.97 4.54 -11.28
C GLU A 35 9.06 3.32 -11.43
N LYS A 36 8.92 2.54 -10.36
CA LYS A 36 8.18 1.27 -10.35
C LYS A 36 7.19 1.28 -9.21
N ILE A 37 5.97 0.79 -9.44
CA ILE A 37 4.96 0.57 -8.41
C ILE A 37 4.11 -0.67 -8.72
N GLY A 38 3.93 -1.54 -7.73
CA GLY A 38 3.03 -2.70 -7.83
C GLY A 38 3.06 -3.62 -6.62
N ARG A 39 2.22 -4.66 -6.64
CA ARG A 39 2.16 -5.68 -5.58
C ARG A 39 3.48 -6.40 -5.43
N ARG A 40 3.83 -6.73 -4.20
CA ARG A 40 5.02 -7.53 -3.91
C ARG A 40 4.67 -8.71 -3.02
N TRP A 41 5.15 -9.87 -3.45
CA TRP A 41 5.12 -11.10 -2.68
C TRP A 41 6.55 -11.58 -2.48
N GLY A 42 6.80 -12.27 -1.38
CA GLY A 42 8.12 -12.84 -1.15
C GLY A 42 8.20 -13.69 0.09
N LYS A 43 9.44 -14.03 0.45
CA LYS A 43 9.76 -14.73 1.68
C LYS A 43 10.78 -13.95 2.50
N ILE A 44 10.56 -13.90 3.81
CA ILE A 44 11.49 -13.35 4.78
C ILE A 44 12.48 -14.45 5.15
N ASN A 45 13.75 -14.23 4.78
CA ASN A 45 14.82 -15.14 5.17
C ASN A 45 14.92 -15.20 6.71
N ARG A 46 15.28 -16.36 7.26
CA ARG A 46 15.42 -16.63 8.71
C ARG A 46 14.11 -16.71 9.52
N ARG A 47 12.93 -16.54 8.90
CA ARG A 47 11.65 -16.92 9.51
C ARG A 47 11.37 -18.42 9.34
N PRO A 48 10.67 -19.09 10.27
CA PRO A 48 10.26 -20.48 10.14
C PRO A 48 9.51 -20.74 8.82
N ARG A 49 9.71 -21.93 8.24
CA ARG A 49 8.98 -22.35 7.03
C ARG A 49 7.49 -22.43 7.36
N GLY A 50 6.67 -21.71 6.60
CA GLY A 50 5.22 -21.59 6.85
C GLY A 50 4.81 -20.25 7.45
N GLU A 51 5.75 -19.51 8.04
CA GLU A 51 5.54 -18.15 8.59
C GLU A 51 6.41 -17.10 7.87
N ASN A 52 7.08 -17.50 6.80
CA ASN A 52 8.04 -16.66 6.10
C ASN A 52 7.46 -15.95 4.88
N ALA A 53 6.24 -16.27 4.44
CA ALA A 53 5.63 -15.58 3.30
C ALA A 53 5.15 -14.17 3.72
N TYR A 54 5.27 -13.21 2.81
CA TYR A 54 4.67 -11.89 2.97
C TYR A 54 4.01 -11.45 1.66
N GLU A 55 3.05 -10.56 1.83
CA GLU A 55 2.40 -9.79 0.78
C GLU A 55 2.44 -8.31 1.19
N ILE A 56 2.66 -7.43 0.21
CA ILE A 56 2.49 -5.98 0.36
C ILE A 56 1.69 -5.51 -0.84
N ASP A 57 0.58 -4.81 -0.58
CA ASP A 57 -0.35 -4.36 -1.60
C ASP A 57 0.34 -3.49 -2.66
N LEU A 58 1.11 -2.47 -2.25
CA LEU A 58 1.92 -1.70 -3.20
C LEU A 58 3.30 -1.40 -2.64
N VAL A 59 4.31 -1.63 -3.48
CA VAL A 59 5.68 -1.20 -3.25
C VAL A 59 6.07 -0.26 -4.37
N ALA A 60 6.46 0.97 -4.01
CA ALA A 60 7.00 1.95 -4.94
C ALA A 60 8.52 2.08 -4.74
N LEU A 61 9.29 2.02 -5.83
CA LEU A 61 10.76 1.99 -5.79
C LEU A 61 11.37 3.09 -6.65
N ASN A 62 12.40 3.72 -6.09
CA ASN A 62 13.38 4.50 -6.83
C ASN A 62 14.74 3.85 -6.61
N ASP A 63 15.23 3.14 -7.62
CA ASP A 63 16.46 2.36 -7.51
C ASP A 63 17.70 3.29 -7.45
N GLU A 64 17.66 4.43 -8.15
CA GLU A 64 18.75 5.41 -8.17
C GLU A 64 18.94 6.09 -6.79
N MET A 65 17.86 6.57 -6.20
CA MET A 65 17.87 7.26 -4.89
C MET A 65 17.79 6.31 -3.70
N LYS A 66 17.64 5.01 -3.93
CA LYS A 66 17.44 3.97 -2.89
C LYS A 66 16.26 4.26 -1.97
N HIS A 67 15.18 4.83 -2.51
CA HIS A 67 13.94 5.05 -1.78
C HIS A 67 12.93 3.93 -2.03
N VAL A 68 12.21 3.56 -0.97
CA VAL A 68 11.13 2.60 -1.02
C VAL A 68 9.94 3.12 -0.22
N LEU A 69 8.74 2.95 -0.78
CA LEU A 69 7.48 3.14 -0.08
C LEU A 69 6.73 1.81 -0.06
N PHE A 70 6.30 1.42 1.13
CA PHE A 70 5.41 0.29 1.35
C PHE A 70 4.02 0.83 1.68
N VAL A 71 2.99 0.30 1.03
CA VAL A 71 1.61 0.77 1.19
C VAL A 71 0.70 -0.43 1.40
N GLU A 72 -0.14 -0.34 2.42
CA GLU A 72 -1.26 -1.25 2.68
C GLU A 72 -2.57 -0.50 2.36
N CYS A 73 -3.43 -1.08 1.52
CA CYS A 73 -4.66 -0.48 1.05
C CYS A 73 -5.85 -1.07 1.82
N LYS A 74 -6.62 -0.22 2.50
CA LYS A 74 -7.77 -0.68 3.29
C LYS A 74 -9.05 0.02 2.92
N TRP A 75 -9.94 -0.71 2.26
CA TRP A 75 -11.33 -0.30 2.05
C TRP A 75 -12.15 -0.56 3.32
N GLN A 76 -12.78 0.49 3.86
CA GLN A 76 -13.59 0.41 5.07
C GLN A 76 -14.48 1.65 5.20
N ASP A 77 -15.70 1.45 5.71
CA ASP A 77 -16.58 2.55 6.09
C ASP A 77 -16.10 3.17 7.41
N LEU A 78 -15.54 4.39 7.34
CA LEU A 78 -15.02 5.11 8.50
C LEU A 78 -15.77 6.40 8.74
N LYS A 79 -16.02 6.69 10.02
CA LYS A 79 -16.38 8.06 10.42
C LYS A 79 -15.13 8.93 10.34
N LEU A 80 -15.32 10.22 10.08
CA LEU A 80 -14.22 11.18 10.00
C LEU A 80 -13.29 11.16 11.23
N LYS A 81 -13.85 10.94 12.42
CA LYS A 81 -13.08 10.83 13.66
C LYS A 81 -12.12 9.62 13.63
N ASP A 82 -12.60 8.48 13.15
CA ASP A 82 -11.82 7.24 13.09
C ASP A 82 -10.70 7.38 12.04
N ALA A 83 -10.99 7.98 10.88
CA ALA A 83 -9.98 8.30 9.87
C ALA A 83 -8.88 9.22 10.42
N LYS A 84 -9.25 10.26 11.19
CA LYS A 84 -8.27 11.14 11.85
C LYS A 84 -7.43 10.40 12.89
N ASN A 85 -8.04 9.51 13.68
CA ASN A 85 -7.31 8.71 14.66
C ASN A 85 -6.27 7.80 14.00
N ILE A 86 -6.64 7.14 12.89
CA ILE A 86 -5.70 6.34 12.08
C ILE A 86 -4.54 7.21 11.60
N LEU A 87 -4.81 8.41 11.07
CA LEU A 87 -3.77 9.33 10.64
C LEU A 87 -2.81 9.72 11.77
N VAL A 88 -3.33 9.92 12.99
CA VAL A 88 -2.49 10.23 14.16
C VAL A 88 -1.63 9.03 14.55
N GLN A 89 -2.16 7.82 14.51
CA GLN A 89 -1.42 6.59 14.85
C GLN A 89 -0.31 6.25 13.84
N LEU A 90 -0.40 6.77 12.61
CA LEU A 90 0.60 6.59 11.56
C LEU A 90 1.69 7.66 11.56
N LYS A 91 1.57 8.72 12.38
CA LYS A 91 2.65 9.69 12.56
C LYS A 91 3.68 9.08 13.52
N GLU A 92 4.94 9.05 13.08
CA GLU A 92 6.10 8.70 13.91
C GLU A 92 6.19 9.56 15.17
#